data_AF-A0A9D0Z356-F1
#
_entry.id   AF-A0A9D0Z356-F1
#
_cell.length_a   1.000
_cell.length_b   1.000
_cell.length_c   1.000
_cell.angle_alpha   90.00
_cell.angle_beta   90.00
_cell.angle_gamma   90.00
#
_symmetry.space_group_name_H-M   'P 1'
#
loop_
_entity.id
_entity.type
_entity.pdbx_description
1 polymer ?
#
loop_
_entity_poly.entity_id
_entity_poly.type
_entity_poly.pdbx_seq_one_letter_code
_entity_poly.pdbx_strand_id
1 'polypeptide(L)'
;MGNPHSCGGCGGNCGGCTGCSASLELTAGEMGVLQTLGQYSFLPVARRREDMVPVYLEDSTLSREEYSLILQCLEKRGLIDISYDAPLKGADMSAYVGYPVHGSIGLTQRGQQVLELLEMQGIEEDSE
;
A
#
# COMPACT_ATOMS: atom_id res chain seq x y z
N MET A 1 1.72 27.84 -45.05
CA MET A 1 2.11 28.64 -43.87
C MET A 1 1.00 28.53 -42.82
N GLY A 2 1.29 28.01 -41.62
CA GLY A 2 0.40 28.04 -40.42
C GLY A 2 0.27 29.46 -39.87
N ASN A 3 -0.59 29.84 -38.90
CA ASN A 3 -1.37 29.24 -37.79
C ASN A 3 -2.62 30.17 -37.58
N PRO A 4 -3.41 30.23 -36.46
CA PRO A 4 -3.61 29.36 -35.27
C PRO A 4 -5.11 29.14 -34.83
N HIS A 5 -5.31 28.24 -33.84
CA HIS A 5 -6.29 28.27 -32.72
C HIS A 5 -7.82 28.16 -32.95
N SER A 6 -8.38 26.99 -32.58
CA SER A 6 -9.39 26.86 -31.51
C SER A 6 -9.91 25.42 -31.46
N CYS A 7 -9.62 24.70 -30.38
CA CYS A 7 -10.45 23.58 -29.94
C CYS A 7 -10.85 23.89 -28.50
N GLY A 8 -12.05 24.45 -28.36
CA GLY A 8 -12.69 24.67 -27.08
C GLY A 8 -13.47 23.43 -26.66
N GLY A 9 -13.57 23.24 -25.35
CA GLY A 9 -14.65 22.48 -24.72
C GLY A 9 -14.42 20.99 -24.58
N CYS A 10 -13.58 20.58 -23.63
CA CYS A 10 -13.76 19.27 -22.98
C CYS A 10 -14.49 19.49 -21.65
N GLY A 11 -15.82 19.62 -21.73
CA GLY A 11 -16.72 19.42 -20.60
C GLY A 11 -17.02 17.93 -20.53
N GLY A 12 -16.18 17.19 -19.83
CA GLY A 12 -16.32 15.74 -19.72
C GLY A 12 -15.51 15.23 -18.54
N ASN A 13 -16.22 14.77 -17.52
CA ASN A 13 -15.85 13.66 -16.66
C ASN A 13 -14.34 13.44 -16.47
N CYS A 14 -13.76 13.99 -15.41
CA CYS A 14 -12.41 13.67 -14.93
C CYS A 14 -12.35 12.23 -14.38
N GLY A 15 -12.53 11.24 -15.25
CA GLY A 15 -12.42 9.80 -14.98
C GLY A 15 -11.27 9.14 -15.74
N GLY A 16 -10.26 9.92 -16.13
CA GLY A 16 -9.12 9.43 -16.91
C GLY A 16 -7.90 10.29 -16.65
N CYS A 17 -7.22 10.05 -15.54
CA CYS A 17 -5.85 10.52 -15.35
C CYS A 17 -4.92 9.62 -16.17
N THR A 18 -4.90 9.85 -17.48
CA THR A 18 -3.85 9.36 -18.37
C THR A 18 -2.63 10.24 -18.16
N GLY A 19 -1.58 9.70 -17.52
CA GLY A 19 -0.26 10.32 -17.53
C GLY A 19 0.42 10.46 -16.18
N CYS A 20 0.69 9.34 -15.51
CA CYS A 20 1.86 9.20 -14.65
C CYS A 20 2.41 7.79 -14.87
N SER A 21 3.20 7.61 -15.93
CA SER A 21 4.12 6.49 -16.07
C SER A 21 5.23 6.63 -15.01
N ALA A 22 4.86 6.53 -13.74
CA ALA A 22 5.78 6.07 -12.72
C ALA A 22 5.72 4.55 -12.83
N SER A 23 6.67 3.97 -13.56
CA SER A 23 6.97 2.54 -13.47
C SER A 23 7.16 2.24 -11.99
N LEU A 24 6.13 1.67 -11.38
CA LEU A 24 6.06 1.48 -9.94
C LEU A 24 6.68 0.12 -9.66
N GLU A 25 8.00 0.12 -9.53
CA GLU A 25 8.74 -1.08 -9.18
C GLU A 25 8.43 -1.43 -7.72
N LEU A 26 7.74 -2.56 -7.55
CA LEU A 26 7.44 -3.16 -6.26
C LEU A 26 8.29 -4.40 -6.11
N THR A 27 8.88 -4.56 -4.95
CA THR A 27 9.55 -5.80 -4.56
C THR A 27 8.52 -6.89 -4.24
N ALA A 28 8.92 -8.16 -4.28
CA ALA A 28 8.04 -9.29 -3.93
C ALA A 28 7.39 -9.12 -2.54
N GLY A 29 8.13 -8.57 -1.58
CA GLY A 29 7.61 -8.28 -0.24
C GLY A 29 6.54 -7.17 -0.22
N GLU A 30 6.73 -6.09 -0.99
CA GLU A 30 5.72 -5.02 -1.14
C GLU A 30 4.43 -5.55 -1.77
N MET A 31 4.56 -6.37 -2.83
CA MET A 31 3.42 -7.01 -3.48
C MET A 31 2.67 -7.95 -2.53
N GLY A 32 3.40 -8.74 -1.75
CA GLY A 32 2.82 -9.63 -0.73
C GLY A 32 1.91 -8.86 0.22
N VAL A 33 2.40 -7.75 0.80
CA VAL A 33 1.60 -6.91 1.71
C VAL A 33 0.36 -6.33 1.03
N LEU A 34 0.48 -5.85 -0.21
CA LEU A 34 -0.67 -5.32 -0.95
C LEU A 34 -1.72 -6.41 -1.22
N GLN A 35 -1.30 -7.62 -1.59
CA GLN A 35 -2.21 -8.76 -1.76
C GLN A 35 -2.88 -9.16 -0.45
N THR A 36 -2.14 -9.20 0.66
CA THR A 36 -2.73 -9.48 1.98
C THR A 36 -3.76 -8.41 2.36
N LEU A 37 -3.48 -7.14 2.10
CA LEU A 37 -4.45 -6.05 2.32
C LEU A 37 -5.67 -6.12 1.38
N GLY A 38 -5.50 -6.69 0.19
CA GLY A 38 -6.61 -7.00 -0.71
C GLY A 38 -7.59 -8.02 -0.11
N GLN A 39 -7.05 -9.01 0.60
CA GLN A 39 -7.83 -10.06 1.27
C GLN A 39 -8.41 -9.60 2.61
N TYR A 40 -7.58 -8.93 3.41
CA TYR A 40 -7.91 -8.41 4.73
C TYR A 40 -7.89 -6.89 4.63
N SER A 41 -9.06 -6.26 4.44
CA SER A 41 -9.19 -4.82 4.18
C SER A 41 -8.39 -3.92 5.12
N PHE A 42 -8.03 -4.42 6.31
CA PHE A 42 -7.10 -3.82 7.24
C PHE A 42 -6.16 -4.86 7.85
N LEU A 43 -4.89 -4.50 8.07
CA LEU A 43 -3.90 -5.32 8.78
C LEU A 43 -3.51 -4.72 10.13
N PRO A 44 -3.23 -5.54 11.16
CA PRO A 44 -2.73 -5.05 12.45
C PRO A 44 -1.31 -4.53 12.31
N VAL A 45 -1.01 -3.44 13.00
CA VAL A 45 0.34 -2.90 13.11
C VAL A 45 0.57 -2.40 14.51
N ALA A 46 1.80 -2.51 14.98
CA ALA A 46 2.20 -1.93 16.26
C ALA A 46 3.49 -1.14 16.10
N ARG A 47 3.80 -0.29 17.09
CA ARG A 47 5.09 0.38 17.16
C ARG A 47 5.52 0.63 18.59
N ARG A 48 6.83 0.84 18.76
CA ARG A 48 7.38 1.38 20.00
C ARG A 48 7.25 2.90 19.99
N ARG A 49 7.05 3.49 21.18
CA ARG A 49 7.02 4.96 21.33
C ARG A 49 8.37 5.60 21.02
N GLU A 50 9.45 4.86 21.21
CA GLU A 50 10.82 5.35 21.07
C GLU A 50 11.26 5.38 19.60
N ASP A 51 11.13 4.26 18.91
CA ASP A 51 11.65 4.12 17.54
C ASP A 51 10.67 4.66 16.47
N MET A 52 9.37 4.75 16.80
CA MET A 52 8.28 5.08 15.86
C MET A 52 8.19 4.16 14.62
N VAL A 53 8.92 3.05 14.61
CA VAL A 53 8.96 2.10 13.50
C VAL A 53 7.72 1.20 13.52
N PRO A 54 6.97 1.09 12.40
CA PRO A 54 5.84 0.16 12.29
C PRO A 54 6.33 -1.28 12.25
N VAL A 55 5.68 -2.15 13.02
CA VAL A 55 6.00 -3.57 13.17
C VAL A 55 4.77 -4.39 12.79
N TYR A 56 5.00 -5.34 11.90
CA TYR A 56 4.05 -6.37 11.47
C TYR A 56 4.62 -7.75 11.83
N LEU A 57 3.83 -8.58 12.49
CA LEU A 57 4.21 -9.89 13.04
C LEU A 57 3.27 -11.03 12.62
N GLU A 58 2.23 -10.74 11.83
CA GLU A 58 1.29 -11.79 11.39
C GLU A 58 1.91 -12.72 10.34
N ASP A 59 2.92 -12.23 9.61
CA ASP A 59 3.57 -12.96 8.55
C ASP A 59 5.04 -13.24 8.91
N SER A 60 5.46 -14.49 8.70
CA SER A 60 6.80 -14.98 9.01
C SER A 60 7.71 -15.13 7.78
N THR A 61 7.28 -14.65 6.61
CA THR A 61 8.05 -14.75 5.36
C THR A 61 9.27 -13.85 5.35
N LEU A 62 9.17 -12.67 5.97
CA LEU A 62 10.24 -11.67 6.06
C LEU A 62 10.58 -11.34 7.50
N SER A 63 11.79 -10.82 7.70
CA SER A 63 12.21 -10.33 9.01
C SER A 63 11.41 -9.10 9.42
N ARG A 64 11.31 -8.85 10.74
CA ARG A 64 10.62 -7.67 11.28
C ARG A 64 11.11 -6.37 10.65
N GLU A 65 12.42 -6.24 10.50
CA GLU A 65 13.09 -5.05 9.99
C GLU A 65 12.75 -4.82 8.51
N GLU A 66 12.66 -5.91 7.74
CA GLU A 66 12.27 -5.88 6.33
C GLU A 66 10.81 -5.45 6.18
N TYR A 67 9.90 -6.05 6.97
CA TYR A 67 8.51 -5.61 7.00
C TYR A 67 8.38 -4.13 7.37
N SER A 68 9.12 -3.71 8.39
CA SER A 68 9.13 -2.31 8.83
C SER A 68 9.55 -1.37 7.70
N LEU A 69 10.56 -1.76 6.91
CA LEU A 69 11.05 -0.99 5.78
C LEU A 69 10.02 -0.97 4.64
N ILE A 70 9.44 -2.12 4.31
CA ILE A 70 8.40 -2.26 3.28
C ILE A 70 7.20 -1.37 3.60
N LEU A 71 6.69 -1.41 4.84
CA LEU A 71 5.57 -0.58 5.27
C LEU A 71 5.89 0.91 5.12
N GLN A 72 7.08 1.35 5.55
CA GLN A 72 7.51 2.74 5.37
C GLN A 72 7.64 3.13 3.89
N CYS A 73 8.14 2.23 3.04
CA CYS A 73 8.23 2.46 1.60
C CYS A 73 6.85 2.59 0.96
N LEU A 74 5.93 1.68 1.27
CA LEU A 74 4.55 1.70 0.76
C LEU A 74 3.79 2.94 1.24
N GLU A 75 3.96 3.33 2.50
CA GLU A 75 3.37 4.54 3.09
C GLU A 75 3.91 5.79 2.39
N LYS A 76 5.24 5.91 2.21
CA LYS A 76 5.86 7.03 1.47
C LYS A 76 5.42 7.11 0.02
N ARG A 77 5.15 5.97 -0.62
CA ARG A 77 4.59 5.90 -1.98
C ARG A 77 3.10 6.23 -2.01
N GLY A 78 2.45 6.32 -0.85
CA GLY A 78 1.03 6.59 -0.69
C GLY A 78 0.15 5.41 -1.13
N LEU A 79 0.66 4.17 -1.06
CA LEU A 79 -0.09 2.96 -1.40
C LEU A 79 -0.85 2.41 -0.19
N ILE A 80 -0.30 2.59 1.01
CA ILE A 80 -0.95 2.23 2.26
C ILE A 80 -1.04 3.46 3.16
N ASP A 81 -2.00 3.43 4.08
CA ASP A 81 -2.12 4.37 5.18
C ASP A 81 -1.95 3.63 6.50
N ILE A 82 -1.15 4.19 7.41
CA ILE A 82 -0.91 3.61 8.73
C ILE A 82 -1.58 4.50 9.77
N SER A 83 -2.69 4.01 10.32
CA SER A 83 -3.51 4.73 11.28
C SER A 83 -3.39 4.11 12.68
N TYR A 84 -2.78 4.84 13.62
CA TYR A 84 -2.66 4.43 15.03
C TYR A 84 -3.81 4.91 15.93
N ASP A 85 -4.76 5.66 15.38
CA ASP A 85 -5.93 6.17 16.11
C ASP A 85 -7.06 5.13 16.19
N ALA A 86 -7.07 4.17 15.27
CA ALA A 86 -8.09 3.14 15.14
C ALA A 86 -7.49 1.73 15.25
N PRO A 87 -7.12 1.25 16.45
CA PRO A 87 -6.66 -0.11 16.63
C PRO A 87 -7.75 -1.10 16.20
N LEU A 88 -7.37 -2.16 15.50
CA LEU A 88 -8.27 -3.22 15.05
C LEU A 88 -8.96 -3.89 16.23
N LYS A 89 -10.25 -3.59 16.42
CA LYS A 89 -11.05 -4.14 17.50
C LYS A 89 -11.29 -5.63 17.25
N GLY A 90 -10.79 -6.47 18.16
CA GLY A 90 -10.97 -7.93 18.10
C GLY A 90 -9.89 -8.68 17.33
N ALA A 91 -8.84 -8.01 16.84
CA ALA A 91 -7.64 -8.70 16.34
C ALA A 91 -6.85 -9.30 17.51
N ASP A 92 -6.25 -10.48 17.28
CA ASP A 92 -5.35 -11.09 18.26
C ASP A 92 -4.05 -10.29 18.32
N MET A 93 -3.95 -9.43 19.32
CA MET A 93 -2.77 -8.58 19.53
C MET A 93 -1.73 -9.24 20.46
N SER A 94 -1.85 -10.57 20.69
CA SER A 94 -0.99 -11.29 21.63
C SER A 94 0.48 -11.25 21.22
N ALA A 95 0.75 -11.33 19.91
CA ALA A 95 2.09 -11.16 19.33
C ALA A 95 2.66 -9.74 19.55
N TYR A 96 1.78 -8.75 19.72
CA TYR A 96 2.14 -7.33 19.86
C TYR A 96 2.14 -6.83 21.31
N VAL A 97 2.07 -7.72 22.31
CA VAL A 97 2.05 -7.36 23.74
C VAL A 97 3.25 -6.49 24.17
N GLY A 98 4.39 -6.64 23.50
CA GLY A 98 5.59 -5.83 23.74
C GLY A 98 5.57 -4.42 23.14
N TYR A 99 4.48 -4.05 22.45
CA TYR A 99 4.34 -2.77 21.75
C TYR A 99 3.17 -1.97 22.34
N PRO A 100 3.41 -0.80 22.95
CA PRO A 100 2.36 -0.04 23.66
C PRO A 100 1.44 0.76 22.73
N VAL A 101 1.77 0.87 21.44
CA VAL A 101 0.98 1.60 20.44
C VAL A 101 0.55 0.62 19.37
N HIS A 102 -0.77 0.48 19.21
CA HIS A 102 -1.40 -0.37 18.19
C HIS A 102 -2.13 0.50 17.19
N GLY A 103 -2.25 -0.01 15.98
CA GLY A 103 -2.93 0.64 14.88
C GLY A 103 -3.40 -0.36 13.85
N SER A 104 -3.84 0.18 12.73
CA SER A 104 -4.24 -0.57 11.56
C SER A 104 -3.59 0.01 10.31
N ILE A 105 -3.27 -0.86 9.38
CA ILE A 105 -2.84 -0.52 8.03
C ILE A 105 -4.05 -0.69 7.12
N GLY A 106 -4.32 0.30 6.27
CA GLY A 106 -5.32 0.20 5.22
C GLY A 106 -4.72 0.51 3.86
N LEU A 107 -5.36 0.03 2.79
CA LEU A 107 -5.02 0.48 1.44
C LEU A 107 -5.56 1.89 1.20
N THR A 108 -4.74 2.73 0.58
CA THR A 108 -5.24 3.99 0.01
C THR A 108 -5.97 3.71 -1.30
N GLN A 109 -6.67 4.71 -1.83
CA GLN A 109 -7.25 4.65 -3.17
C GLN A 109 -6.20 4.28 -4.24
N ARG A 110 -4.97 4.79 -4.10
CA ARG A 110 -3.86 4.48 -5.01
C ARG A 110 -3.39 3.03 -4.83
N GLY A 111 -3.28 2.54 -3.60
CA GLY A 111 -2.94 1.14 -3.33
C GLY A 111 -3.94 0.16 -3.92
N GLN A 112 -5.23 0.45 -3.81
CA GLN A 112 -6.30 -0.35 -4.43
C GLN A 112 -6.18 -0.40 -5.95
N GLN A 113 -5.93 0.75 -6.60
CA GLN A 113 -5.71 0.79 -8.05
C GLN A 113 -4.48 -0.02 -8.49
N VAL A 114 -3.39 0.05 -7.73
CA VAL A 114 -2.18 -0.73 -8.02
C VAL A 114 -2.44 -2.22 -7.84
N LEU A 115 -3.15 -2.61 -6.78
CA LEU A 115 -3.52 -4.01 -6.55
C LEU A 115 -4.40 -4.54 -7.69
N GLU A 116 -5.42 -3.79 -8.11
CA GLU A 116 -6.29 -4.16 -9.24
C GLU A 116 -5.48 -4.31 -10.54
N LEU A 117 -4.50 -3.43 -10.77
CA LEU A 117 -3.59 -3.55 -11.91
C LEU A 117 -2.70 -4.80 -11.83
N LEU A 118 -2.20 -5.16 -10.65
CA LEU A 118 -1.41 -6.38 -10.43
C LEU A 118 -2.25 -7.64 -10.68
N GLU A 119 -3.51 -7.64 -10.25
CA GLU A 119 -4.47 -8.74 -10.50
C GLU A 119 -4.84 -8.85 -11.98
N MET A 120 -5.07 -7.72 -12.66
CA MET A 120 -5.39 -7.68 -14.09
C MET A 120 -4.21 -8.04 -14.99
N GLN A 121 -2.99 -7.65 -14.63
CA GLN A 121 -1.78 -8.00 -15.39
C GLN A 121 -1.36 -9.46 -15.16
N GLY A 122 -2.07 -10.19 -14.29
CA GLY A 122 -1.94 -11.63 -14.13
C GLY A 122 -0.50 -12.07 -14.03
N ILE A 123 0.20 -11.66 -12.98
CA ILE A 123 1.54 -12.11 -12.55
C ILE A 123 2.14 -13.13 -13.54
N GLU A 124 2.72 -12.64 -14.62
CA GLU A 124 3.62 -13.45 -15.43
C GLU A 124 4.86 -13.62 -14.55
N GLU A 125 4.81 -14.59 -13.63
CA GLU A 125 6.03 -15.19 -13.12
C GLU A 125 6.72 -15.79 -14.34
N ASP A 126 7.56 -14.99 -14.99
CA ASP A 126 8.49 -15.44 -16.02
C ASP A 126 9.40 -16.48 -15.35
N SER A 127 8.94 -17.72 -15.43
CA SER A 127 9.68 -18.90 -15.04
C SER A 127 10.66 -19.18 -16.17
N GLU A 128 11.88 -18.66 -16.05
CA GLU A 128 13.03 -19.10 -16.86
C GLU A 128 13.43 -20.56 -16.54
#